data_AF-A0A0L6WNA4-F1
#
_entry.id   AF-A0A0L6WNA4-F1
#
_cell.length_a   1.000
_cell.length_b   1.000
_cell.length_c   1.000
_cell.angle_alpha   90.00
_cell.angle_beta   90.00
_cell.angle_gamma   90.00
#
_symmetry.space_group_name_H-M   'P 1'
#
loop_
_entity.id
_entity.type
_entity.pdbx_description
1 polymer ?
#
loop_
_entity_poly.entity_id
_entity_poly.type
_entity_poly.pdbx_seq_one_letter_code
_entity_poly.pdbx_strand_id
1 'polypeptide(L)'
;MWLQEHSPEVDWTKGEVTMSRCPMKASQTTSQQLAQAFAANTTPQEFWDVVPPYLHAFEDMFSKASFDPLPEHKRWDHTIELLPDSAPSSCKVYPLMPREQDELDASL
;
A
#
# COMPACT_ATOMS: atom_id res chain seq x y z
N MET A 1 -25.57 0.87 -18.93
CA MET A 1 -26.52 -0.06 -18.26
C MET A 1 -25.73 -1.35 -17.99
N TRP A 2 -25.66 -1.83 -16.75
CA TRP A 2 -24.71 -2.86 -16.29
C TRP A 2 -24.69 -4.14 -17.15
N LEU A 3 -25.86 -4.61 -17.59
CA LEU A 3 -25.98 -5.82 -18.42
C LEU A 3 -25.30 -5.71 -19.80
N GLN A 4 -25.16 -4.49 -20.36
CA GLN A 4 -24.44 -4.28 -21.62
C GLN A 4 -22.91 -4.29 -21.43
N GLU A 5 -22.42 -3.79 -20.29
CA GLU A 5 -20.98 -3.68 -20.00
C GLU A 5 -20.37 -5.05 -19.68
N HIS A 6 -21.10 -5.87 -18.92
CA HIS A 6 -20.57 -7.10 -18.35
C HIS A 6 -20.97 -8.37 -19.10
N SER A 7 -21.98 -8.29 -19.99
CA SER A 7 -22.48 -9.38 -20.85
C SER A 7 -22.25 -10.79 -20.27
N PRO A 8 -22.97 -11.17 -19.19
CA PRO A 8 -22.86 -12.48 -18.57
C PRO A 8 -23.17 -13.62 -19.54
N GLU A 9 -22.53 -14.77 -19.34
CA GLU A 9 -23.01 -16.02 -19.92
C GLU A 9 -23.91 -16.72 -18.89
N VAL A 10 -25.15 -17.02 -19.29
CA VAL A 10 -26.17 -17.56 -18.38
C VAL A 10 -26.57 -18.96 -18.86
N ASP A 11 -26.34 -19.96 -18.02
CA ASP A 11 -26.88 -21.30 -18.18
C ASP A 11 -28.16 -21.44 -17.34
N TRP A 12 -29.30 -21.37 -18.02
CA TRP A 12 -30.63 -21.45 -17.41
C TRP A 12 -30.99 -22.85 -16.91
N THR A 13 -30.34 -23.90 -17.41
CA THR A 13 -30.65 -25.29 -17.02
C THR A 13 -30.00 -25.67 -15.70
N LYS A 14 -28.83 -25.10 -15.43
CA LYS A 14 -28.07 -25.29 -14.20
C LYS A 14 -28.28 -24.18 -13.17
N GLY A 15 -28.88 -23.05 -13.58
CA GLY A 15 -29.05 -21.87 -12.74
C GLY A 15 -27.73 -21.17 -12.43
N GLU A 16 -26.77 -21.27 -13.36
CA GLU A 16 -25.41 -20.77 -13.18
C GLU A 16 -25.18 -19.55 -14.08
N VAL A 17 -24.63 -18.49 -13.50
CA VAL A 17 -24.22 -17.29 -14.22
C VAL A 17 -22.71 -17.20 -14.14
N THR A 18 -22.02 -17.26 -15.28
CA THR A 18 -20.57 -17.17 -15.33
C THR A 18 -20.16 -15.79 -15.85
N MET A 19 -19.26 -15.15 -15.08
CA MET A 19 -18.63 -13.88 -15.43
C MET A 19 -17.27 -14.18 -16.07
N SER A 20 -17.28 -14.84 -17.23
CA SER A 20 -16.05 -15.19 -17.98
C SER A 20 -15.34 -13.94 -18.51
N ARG A 21 -16.09 -12.84 -18.71
CA ARG A 21 -15.57 -11.54 -19.12
C ARG A 21 -15.37 -10.64 -17.91
N CYS A 22 -14.18 -10.70 -17.32
CA CYS A 22 -13.80 -9.84 -16.21
C CYS A 22 -13.83 -8.36 -16.68
N PRO A 23 -14.67 -7.48 -16.09
CA PRO A 23 -14.67 -6.06 -16.41
C PRO A 23 -13.47 -5.32 -15.85
N MET A 24 -12.75 -5.97 -14.95
CA MET A 24 -11.38 -5.62 -14.70
C MET A 24 -10.58 -6.15 -15.87
N LYS A 25 -10.48 -5.32 -16.92
CA LYS A 25 -9.15 -5.11 -17.44
C LYS A 25 -8.32 -4.65 -16.25
N ALA A 26 -7.69 -5.58 -15.55
CA ALA A 26 -6.42 -5.36 -14.88
C ALA A 26 -5.37 -5.06 -15.97
N SER A 27 -5.69 -4.10 -16.87
CA SER A 27 -4.72 -3.51 -17.75
C SER A 27 -3.86 -2.73 -16.80
N GLN A 28 -2.66 -3.24 -16.59
CA GLN A 28 -1.65 -2.49 -15.89
C GLN A 28 -1.67 -1.07 -16.44
N THR A 29 -1.70 -0.09 -15.55
CA THR A 29 -1.57 1.30 -15.98
C THR A 29 -0.23 1.45 -16.68
N THR A 30 -0.09 2.45 -17.55
CA THR A 30 1.20 2.73 -18.21
C THR A 30 2.33 2.86 -17.18
N SER A 31 2.04 3.43 -16.00
CA SER A 31 2.99 3.49 -14.88
C SER A 31 3.39 2.12 -14.35
N GLN A 32 2.45 1.18 -14.21
CA GLN A 32 2.73 -0.18 -13.74
C GLN A 32 3.56 -0.96 -14.77
N GLN A 33 3.26 -0.80 -16.06
CA GLN A 33 4.05 -1.41 -17.13
C GLN A 33 5.49 -0.86 -17.15
N LEU A 34 5.66 0.45 -16.97
CA LEU A 34 6.98 1.09 -16.87
C LEU A 34 7.76 0.59 -15.65
N ALA A 35 7.11 0.50 -14.49
CA ALA A 35 7.75 -0.02 -13.27
C ALA A 35 8.18 -1.49 -13.42
N GLN A 36 7.35 -2.33 -14.03
CA GLN A 36 7.68 -3.73 -14.29
C GLN A 36 8.81 -3.88 -15.32
N ALA A 37 8.77 -3.11 -16.41
CA ALA A 37 9.83 -3.11 -17.41
C ALA A 37 11.16 -2.60 -16.82
N PHE A 38 11.12 -1.62 -15.92
CA PHE A 38 12.30 -1.19 -15.17
C PHE A 38 12.83 -2.33 -14.30
N ALA A 39 11.99 -2.92 -13.44
CA ALA A 39 12.39 -4.01 -12.55
C ALA A 39 12.92 -5.26 -13.28
N ALA A 40 12.36 -5.60 -14.45
CA ALA A 40 12.83 -6.72 -15.27
C ALA A 40 14.20 -6.47 -15.92
N ASN A 41 14.57 -5.20 -16.13
CA ASN A 41 15.81 -4.79 -16.78
C ASN A 41 16.87 -4.27 -15.80
N THR A 42 16.53 -4.06 -14.53
CA THR A 42 17.46 -3.55 -13.53
C THR A 42 18.40 -4.65 -13.06
N THR A 43 19.69 -4.50 -13.36
CA THR A 43 20.75 -5.14 -12.57
C THR A 43 20.84 -4.45 -11.21
N PRO A 44 21.26 -5.14 -10.13
CA PRO A 44 21.59 -4.47 -8.87
C PRO A 44 22.59 -3.34 -9.17
N GLN A 45 22.18 -2.11 -8.93
CA GLN A 45 23.05 -0.94 -9.05
C GLN A 45 23.57 -0.61 -7.65
N GLU A 46 24.86 -0.31 -7.57
CA GLU A 46 25.47 0.15 -6.32
C GLU A 46 24.95 1.56 -5.99
N PHE A 47 24.83 1.87 -4.70
CA PHE A 47 24.31 3.16 -4.22
C PHE A 47 24.96 4.37 -4.91
N TRP A 48 26.28 4.30 -5.11
CA TRP A 48 27.09 5.37 -5.70
C TRP A 48 26.74 5.70 -7.16
N ASP A 49 26.21 4.73 -7.91
CA ASP A 49 25.86 4.89 -9.32
C ASP A 49 24.47 5.53 -9.50
N VAL A 50 23.59 5.34 -8.52
CA VAL A 50 22.19 5.80 -8.56
C VAL A 50 22.04 7.18 -7.93
N VAL A 51 22.83 7.43 -6.88
CA VAL A 51 22.66 8.60 -6.02
C VAL A 51 23.66 9.70 -6.41
N PRO A 52 23.24 10.97 -6.53
CA PRO A 52 24.14 12.08 -6.82
C PRO A 52 25.32 12.20 -5.82
N PRO A 53 26.52 12.62 -6.28
CA PRO A 53 27.72 12.67 -5.41
C PRO A 53 27.60 13.49 -4.13
N TYR A 54 26.71 14.48 -4.08
CA TYR A 54 26.53 15.29 -2.86
C TYR A 54 25.73 14.55 -1.76
N LEU A 55 25.01 13.49 -2.13
CA LEU A 55 24.24 12.65 -1.19
C LEU A 55 25.01 11.42 -0.73
N HIS A 56 26.20 11.18 -1.31
CA HIS A 56 27.07 10.07 -0.97
C HIS A 56 27.47 10.04 0.51
N ALA A 57 27.56 11.21 1.15
CA ALA A 57 27.85 11.33 2.58
C ALA A 57 26.73 10.82 3.50
N PHE A 58 25.53 10.54 2.97
CA PHE A 58 24.35 10.11 3.72
C PHE A 58 23.91 8.69 3.34
N GLU A 59 24.84 7.85 2.88
CA GLU A 59 24.59 6.44 2.55
C GLU A 59 23.82 5.71 3.66
N ASP A 60 24.17 6.01 4.92
CA ASP A 60 23.52 5.47 6.10
C ASP A 60 22.02 5.77 6.11
N MET A 61 21.57 6.97 5.73
CA MET A 61 20.15 7.34 5.67
C MET A 61 19.33 6.55 4.64
N PHE A 62 19.97 6.00 3.61
CA PHE A 62 19.31 5.20 2.57
C PHE A 62 19.37 3.69 2.87
N SER A 63 20.14 3.28 3.88
CA SER A 63 20.20 1.90 4.31
C SER A 63 18.92 1.48 5.04
N LYS A 64 18.47 0.24 4.83
CA LYS A 64 17.28 -0.28 5.51
C LYS A 64 17.43 -0.28 7.04
N ALA A 65 18.63 -0.55 7.54
CA ALA A 65 18.90 -0.69 8.97
C ALA A 65 18.76 0.63 9.75
N SER A 66 18.97 1.79 9.12
CA SER A 66 18.79 3.09 9.76
C SER A 66 17.35 3.60 9.73
N PHE A 67 16.49 3.02 8.88
CA PHE A 67 15.11 3.43 8.68
C PHE A 67 14.14 2.85 9.72
N ASP A 68 14.36 1.59 10.11
CA ASP A 68 13.49 0.89 11.07
C ASP A 68 13.47 1.50 12.48
N PRO A 69 14.58 2.01 13.07
CA PRO A 69 14.54 2.63 14.38
C PRO A 69 13.92 4.04 14.34
N LEU A 70 13.01 4.32 15.28
CA LEU A 70 12.49 5.66 15.48
C LEU A 70 13.62 6.61 15.93
N PRO A 71 13.63 7.88 15.46
CA PRO A 71 14.57 8.88 15.95
C PRO A 71 14.46 9.08 17.46
N GLU A 72 15.55 9.52 18.09
CA GLU A 72 15.52 9.92 19.49
C GLU A 72 14.53 11.08 19.73
N HIS A 73 13.84 11.02 20.88
CA HIS A 73 12.90 12.04 21.29
C HIS A 73 13.61 13.39 21.46
N LYS A 74 13.09 14.42 20.82
CA LYS A 74 13.66 15.77 20.76
C LYS A 74 12.91 16.73 21.67
N ARG A 75 13.55 17.85 22.00
CA ARG A 75 12.93 18.92 22.81
C ARG A 75 11.71 19.60 22.17
N TRP A 76 11.53 19.41 20.86
CA TRP A 76 10.39 19.94 20.09
C TRP A 76 9.32 18.90 19.83
N ASP A 77 9.49 17.68 20.35
CA ASP A 77 8.42 16.69 20.33
C ASP A 77 7.34 17.13 21.32
N HIS A 78 6.09 17.05 20.87
CA HIS A 78 4.96 17.46 21.69
C HIS A 78 4.55 16.32 22.62
N THR A 79 4.74 16.51 23.92
CA THR A 79 4.20 15.62 24.93
C THR A 79 2.68 15.82 25.02
N ILE A 80 1.92 14.72 24.92
CA ILE A 80 0.49 14.71 25.23
C ILE A 80 0.37 14.51 26.73
N GLU A 81 0.22 15.61 27.47
CA GLU A 81 0.04 15.57 28.92
C GLU A 81 -1.32 14.94 29.26
N LEU A 82 -1.27 13.77 29.91
CA LEU A 82 -2.47 13.11 30.42
C LEU A 82 -2.86 13.74 31.76
N LEU A 83 -4.17 13.90 31.98
CA LEU A 83 -4.67 14.30 33.28
C LEU A 83 -4.38 13.19 34.31
N PRO A 84 -4.06 13.54 35.58
CA PRO A 84 -3.94 12.56 36.65
C PRO A 84 -5.21 11.69 36.72
N ASP A 85 -5.03 10.37 36.84
CA ASP A 85 -6.10 9.36 36.89
C ASP A 85 -6.90 9.16 35.59
N SER A 86 -6.46 9.71 34.45
CA SER A 86 -7.10 9.42 33.17
C SER A 86 -6.89 7.96 32.77
N ALA A 87 -7.98 7.23 32.56
CA ALA A 87 -7.93 5.89 31.97
C ALA A 87 -8.05 5.98 30.44
N PRO A 88 -7.34 5.13 29.67
CA PRO A 88 -7.54 5.06 28.24
C PRO A 88 -8.99 4.64 27.93
N SER A 89 -9.66 5.39 27.05
CA SER A 89 -11.02 5.08 26.63
C SER A 89 -10.99 3.96 25.59
N SER A 90 -11.53 2.79 25.93
CA SER A 90 -11.80 1.73 24.95
C SER A 90 -13.07 2.06 24.16
N CYS A 91 -12.98 3.03 23.24
CA CYS A 91 -14.08 3.34 22.33
C CYS A 91 -14.25 2.20 21.32
N LYS A 92 -15.49 1.78 21.07
CA LYS A 92 -15.76 0.76 20.04
C LYS A 92 -15.37 1.32 18.67
N VAL A 93 -14.56 0.58 17.93
CA VAL A 93 -14.27 0.87 16.53
C VAL A 93 -15.56 0.72 15.73
N TYR A 94 -15.86 1.70 14.86
CA TYR A 94 -17.00 1.58 13.95
C TYR A 94 -16.78 0.40 13.00
N PRO A 95 -17.79 -0.44 12.75
CA PRO A 95 -17.65 -1.51 11.78
C PRO A 95 -17.28 -0.93 10.42
N LEU A 96 -16.12 -1.33 9.90
CA LEU A 96 -15.70 -1.03 8.54
C LEU A 96 -16.37 -2.00 7.56
N MET A 97 -16.57 -1.57 6.32
CA MET A 97 -17.00 -2.49 5.27
C MET A 97 -15.89 -3.51 4.98
N PRO A 98 -16.20 -4.74 4.49
CA PRO A 98 -15.18 -5.77 4.30
C PRO A 98 -13.96 -5.29 3.51
N ARG A 99 -14.20 -4.54 2.43
CA ARG A 99 -13.12 -3.95 1.62
C ARG A 99 -12.25 -2.95 2.39
N GLU A 100 -12.83 -2.12 3.24
CA GLU A 100 -12.09 -1.13 4.03
C GLU A 100 -11.27 -1.81 5.12
N GLN A 101 -11.80 -2.91 5.69
CA GLN A 101 -11.06 -3.73 6.64
C GLN A 101 -9.88 -4.44 5.99
N ASP A 102 -10.07 -5.02 4.79
CA ASP A 102 -8.99 -5.65 4.02
C ASP A 102 -7.85 -4.64 3.72
N GLU A 103 -8.21 -3.40 3.39
CA GLU A 103 -7.25 -2.32 3.14
C GLU A 103 -6.51 -1.88 4.44
N LEU A 104 -7.21 -1.84 5.58
CA LEU A 104 -6.62 -1.55 6.88
C LEU A 104 -5.62 -2.64 7.30
N ASP A 105 -6.02 -3.91 7.21
CA ASP A 105 -5.21 -5.05 7.64
C ASP A 105 -3.95 -5.23 6.78
N ALA A 106 -3.99 -4.83 5.51
CA ALA A 106 -2.81 -4.85 4.63
C ALA A 106 -1.81 -3.72 4.90
N SER A 107 -2.24 -2.67 5.62
CA SER A 107 -1.45 -1.45 5.86
C SER A 107 -0.82 -1.39 7.26
N LEU A 108 -1.23 -2.28 8.17
CA LEU A 108 -0.73 -2.42 9.54
C LEU A 108 0.36 -3.50 9.63
#